data_AF-A0A821JF97-F1
#
_entry.id   AF-A0A821JF97-F1
#
_cell.length_a   1.000
_cell.length_b   1.000
_cell.length_c   1.000
_cell.angle_alpha   90.00
_cell.angle_beta   90.00
_cell.angle_gamma   90.00
#
_symmetry.space_group_name_H-M   'P 1'
#
loop_
_entity.id
_entity.type
_entity.pdbx_description
1 polymer ?
#
loop_
_entity_poly.entity_id
_entity_poly.type
_entity_poly.pdbx_seq_one_letter_code
_entity_poly.pdbx_strand_id
1 'polypeptide(L)' 'MCCLVQKCGLKLKETPQKPINYKYGPRSIAVGDFNNDSWPDMAVANHIVNDIAIYFGQN' A
#
# COMPACT_ATOMS: atom_id res chain seq x y z
N MET A 1 21.26 5.01 -1.78
CA MET A 1 19.89 4.50 -1.59
C MET A 1 19.66 4.40 -0.09
N CYS A 2 18.93 5.34 0.53
CA CYS A 2 18.88 5.46 1.99
C CYS A 2 18.05 4.32 2.59
N CYS A 3 18.65 3.55 3.50
CA CYS A 3 17.92 2.64 4.38
C CYS A 3 16.83 3.44 5.10
N LEU A 4 15.61 2.91 5.10
CA LEU A 4 14.58 3.27 6.05
C LEU A 4 15.19 3.14 7.44
N VAL A 5 15.62 4.26 8.02
CA VAL A 5 15.91 4.34 9.44
C VAL A 5 14.62 3.92 10.11
N GLN A 6 14.60 2.75 10.76
CA GLN A 6 13.49 2.39 11.62
C GLN A 6 13.31 3.58 12.57
N LYS A 7 12.22 4.33 12.40
CA LYS A 7 11.90 5.42 13.32
C LYS A 7 11.78 4.78 14.69
N CYS A 8 12.81 4.95 15.53
CA CYS A 8 12.81 4.55 16.93
C CYS A 8 11.55 5.12 17.58
N GLY A 9 10.57 4.27 17.87
CA GLY A 9 9.30 4.67 18.47
C GLY A 9 8.07 4.59 17.58
N LEU A 10 8.11 3.93 16.41
CA LEU A 10 6.91 3.64 15.64
C LEU A 10 6.00 2.67 16.44
N LYS A 11 5.11 3.23 17.27
CA LYS A 11 4.10 2.49 18.01
C LYS A 11 2.91 2.25 17.08
N LEU A 12 2.90 1.10 16.42
CA LEU A 12 1.72 0.62 15.72
C LEU A 12 0.70 0.19 16.77
N LYS A 13 -0.48 0.81 16.77
CA LYS A 13 -1.63 0.29 17.51
C LYS A 13 -2.29 -0.77 16.64
N GLU A 14 -2.41 -1.98 17.17
CA GLU A 14 -3.20 -3.00 16.50
C GLU A 14 -4.64 -2.48 16.35
N THR A 15 -5.18 -2.63 15.14
CA THR A 15 -6.59 -2.36 14.91
C THR A 15 -7.42 -3.42 15.64
N PRO A 16 -8.63 -3.10 16.12
CA PRO A 16 -9.53 -4.10 16.70
C PRO A 16 -9.91 -5.22 15.71
N GLN A 17 -9.66 -4.99 14.43
CA GLN A 17 -9.97 -5.92 13.35
C GLN A 17 -8.84 -6.93 13.17
N LYS A 18 -9.22 -8.21 13.10
CA LYS A 18 -8.34 -9.32 12.75
C LYS A 18 -7.67 -9.05 11.39
N PRO A 19 -6.39 -9.43 11.22
CA PRO A 19 -5.73 -9.34 9.93
C PRO A 19 -6.53 -10.02 8.81
N ILE A 20 -6.73 -9.30 7.72
CA ILE A 20 -7.35 -9.84 6.52
C ILE A 20 -6.32 -10.62 5.69
N ASN A 21 -6.63 -11.86 5.35
CA ASN A 21 -5.81 -12.67 4.44
C ASN A 21 -6.25 -12.39 3.00
N TYR A 22 -5.42 -11.68 2.25
CA TYR A 22 -5.71 -11.32 0.86
C TYR A 22 -5.21 -12.40 -0.10
N LYS A 23 -6.08 -12.92 -0.97
CA LYS A 23 -5.75 -14.02 -1.89
C LYS A 23 -4.75 -13.62 -2.99
N TYR A 24 -4.65 -12.33 -3.29
CA TYR A 24 -3.85 -11.82 -4.41
C TYR A 24 -2.35 -11.70 -4.08
N GLY A 25 -1.96 -11.83 -2.81
CA GLY A 25 -0.56 -11.76 -2.39
C GLY A 25 0.07 -10.40 -2.71
N PRO A 26 -0.39 -9.31 -2.09
CA PRO A 26 0.22 -8.00 -2.28
C PRO A 26 1.68 -8.05 -1.81
N ARG A 27 2.63 -7.71 -2.70
CA ARG A 27 4.08 -7.78 -2.42
C ARG A 27 4.69 -6.41 -2.18
N SER A 28 4.18 -5.38 -2.86
CA SER A 28 4.66 -4.01 -2.72
C SER A 28 3.54 -3.02 -2.99
N ILE A 29 3.61 -1.87 -2.34
CA ILE A 29 2.70 -0.74 -2.53
C ILE A 29 3.50 0.51 -2.94
N ALA A 30 2.90 1.33 -3.79
CA ALA A 30 3.36 2.68 -4.10
C ALA A 30 2.18 3.66 -4.00
N VAL A 31 2.46 4.88 -3.56
CA VAL A 31 1.47 5.95 -3.43
C VAL A 31 1.94 7.14 -4.25
N GLY A 32 1.06 7.73 -5.03
CA GLY A 32 1.33 8.87 -5.92
C GLY A 32 0.07 9.33 -6.62
N ASP A 33 0.14 10.41 -7.40
CA ASP A 33 -0.93 10.81 -8.30
C ASP A 33 -0.65 10.17 -9.67
N PHE A 34 -1.35 9.09 -10.00
CA PHE A 34 -1.13 8.29 -11.20
C PHE A 34 -2.10 8.63 -12.33
N ASN A 35 -3.21 9.33 -12.03
CA ASN A 35 -4.20 9.75 -13.02
C ASN A 35 -4.29 11.29 -13.20
N ASN A 36 -3.45 12.05 -12.49
CA ASN A 36 -3.34 13.51 -12.55
C ASN A 36 -4.61 14.25 -12.09
N ASP A 37 -5.32 13.72 -11.08
CA ASP A 37 -6.50 14.33 -10.49
C ASP A 37 -6.23 15.07 -9.17
N SER A 38 -4.97 15.14 -8.74
CA SER A 38 -4.49 15.73 -7.48
C SER A 38 -4.89 14.98 -6.20
N TRP A 39 -5.48 13.79 -6.30
CA TRP A 39 -5.75 12.90 -5.17
C TRP A 39 -4.70 11.78 -5.09
N PRO A 40 -4.30 11.35 -3.87
CA PRO A 40 -3.39 10.23 -3.74
C PRO A 40 -4.01 8.90 -4.21
N ASP A 41 -3.37 8.27 -5.18
CA ASP A 41 -3.68 6.93 -5.65
C ASP A 41 -2.80 5.88 -4.99
N MET A 42 -3.19 4.61 -5.14
CA MET A 42 -2.43 3.46 -4.66
C MET A 42 -2.21 2.44 -5.77
N ALA A 43 -0.96 2.08 -6.02
CA ALA A 43 -0.60 0.96 -6.88
C ALA A 43 -0.17 -0.24 -6.03
N VAL A 44 -0.73 -1.41 -6.31
CA VAL A 44 -0.46 -2.67 -5.60
C VAL A 44 0.04 -3.72 -6.59
N ALA A 45 1.24 -4.25 -6.35
CA ALA A 45 1.77 -5.36 -7.12
C ALA A 45 1.38 -6.69 -6.46
N ASN A 46 0.58 -7.52 -7.15
CA ASN A 46 0.07 -8.79 -6.66
C ASN A 46 0.84 -9.95 -7.29
N HIS A 47 1.69 -10.60 -6.49
CA HIS A 47 2.61 -11.62 -7.04
C HIS A 47 1.95 -12.98 -7.27
N ILE A 48 0.86 -13.31 -6.57
CA ILE A 48 0.20 -14.61 -6.72
C ILE A 48 -0.58 -14.67 -8.04
N VAL A 49 -1.25 -13.56 -8.38
CA VAL A 49 -2.07 -13.47 -9.60
C VAL A 49 -1.37 -12.79 -10.77
N ASN A 50 -0.14 -12.31 -10.59
CA ASN A 50 0.68 -11.65 -11.61
C ASN A 50 0.01 -10.43 -12.24
N ASP A 51 -0.54 -9.54 -11.41
CA ASP A 51 -1.12 -8.27 -11.87
C ASP A 51 -0.65 -7.06 -11.05
N ILE A 52 -0.99 -5.88 -11.58
CA ILE A 52 -0.87 -4.59 -10.89
C ILE A 52 -2.26 -3.98 -10.86
N ALA A 53 -2.76 -3.68 -9.66
CA ALA A 53 -4.00 -2.95 -9.47
C ALA A 53 -3.71 -1.50 -9.09
N ILE A 54 -4.43 -0.55 -9.71
CA ILE A 54 -4.40 0.86 -9.33
C ILE A 54 -5.76 1.22 -8.74
N TYR A 55 -5.74 1.78 -7.55
CA TYR A 55 -6.91 2.31 -6.85
C TYR A 55 -6.83 3.83 -6.88
N PHE A 56 -7.80 4.46 -7.53
CA PHE A 56 -7.86 5.91 -7.63
C PHE A 56 -8.40 6.54 -6.35
N GLY A 57 -7.72 7.59 -5.89
CA GLY A 57 -8.21 8.44 -4.82
C GLY A 57 -9.52 9.13 -5.22
N GLN A 58 -10.34 9.47 -4.23
CA GLN A 58 -11.55 10.28 -4.42
C GLN A 58 -11.65 11.29 -3.28
N ASN A 59 -12.27 12.44 -3.55
CA ASN A 59 -12.64 13.46 -2.56
C ASN A 59 -13.84 13.01 -1.71
#